data_AF-A0A9C6TL57-F1
#
_entry.id   AF-A0A9C6TL57-F1
#
_cell.length_a   1.000
_cell.length_b   1.000
_cell.length_c   1.000
_cell.angle_alpha   90.00
_cell.angle_beta   90.00
_cell.angle_gamma   90.00
#
_symmetry.space_group_name_H-M   'P 1'
#
loop_
_entity.id
_entity.type
_entity.pdbx_description
1 polymer ?
#
loop_
_entity_poly.entity_id
_entity_poly.type
_entity_poly.pdbx_seq_one_letter_code
_entity_poly.pdbx_strand_id
1 'polypeptide(L)'
;MATSLQMSPQVEQILGEIRDNFRFLANGFQRLDKIKDSNRQSKQLEELKDKMVECKRLIKEFDREIKDEEGKNPPEVNKQLNDEKQSMIECAGSKARQGAAR
;
A
#
# COMPACT_ATOMS: atom_id res chain seq x y z
N MET A 1 -5.59 19.48 -18.76
CA MET A 1 -4.80 18.35 -19.28
C MET A 1 -4.33 17.57 -18.07
N ALA A 2 -4.58 16.27 -18.04
CA ALA A 2 -4.28 15.42 -16.90
C ALA A 2 -2.77 15.37 -16.69
N THR A 3 -2.27 16.01 -15.64
CA THR A 3 -0.98 15.67 -15.03
C THR A 3 -1.20 14.36 -14.28
N SER A 4 -1.45 13.30 -15.06
CA SER A 4 -1.08 11.96 -14.63
C SER A 4 0.39 12.06 -14.31
N LEU A 5 0.73 12.03 -13.02
CA LEU A 5 1.94 11.33 -12.59
C LEU A 5 1.98 10.08 -13.45
N GLN A 6 2.83 10.09 -14.47
CA GLN A 6 3.05 8.93 -15.28
C GLN A 6 3.86 8.02 -14.37
N MET A 7 3.18 7.40 -13.39
CA MET A 7 3.77 6.38 -12.54
C MET A 7 4.31 5.37 -13.52
N SER A 8 5.65 5.25 -13.55
CA SER A 8 6.26 4.31 -14.46
C SER A 8 5.62 2.93 -14.22
N PRO A 9 5.40 2.11 -15.26
CA PRO A 9 4.75 0.80 -15.11
C PRO A 9 5.44 -0.09 -14.04
N GLN A 10 6.71 0.20 -13.75
CA GLN A 10 7.52 -0.36 -12.68
C GLN A 10 6.99 0.00 -11.28
N VAL A 11 6.68 1.27 -11.03
CA VAL A 11 6.09 1.79 -9.79
C VAL A 11 4.71 1.19 -9.53
N GLU A 12 3.85 1.13 -10.56
CA GLU A 12 2.53 0.50 -10.46
C GLU A 12 2.63 -1.00 -10.16
N GLN A 13 3.60 -1.70 -10.78
CA GLN A 13 3.86 -3.11 -10.53
C GLN A 13 4.30 -3.34 -9.08
N ILE A 14 5.27 -2.58 -8.59
CA ILE A 14 5.76 -2.69 -7.21
C ILE A 14 4.63 -2.38 -6.22
N LEU A 15 3.82 -1.36 -6.48
CA LEU A 15 2.68 -1.01 -5.61
C LEU A 15 1.62 -2.12 -5.60
N GLY A 16 1.37 -2.75 -6.75
CA GLY A 16 0.53 -3.94 -6.87
C GLY A 16 1.05 -5.10 -6.01
N GLU A 17 2.34 -5.40 -6.08
CA GLU A 17 2.99 -6.44 -5.28
C GLU A 17 2.94 -6.13 -3.78
N ILE A 18 3.18 -4.87 -3.38
CA ILE A 18 3.08 -4.44 -1.98
C ILE A 18 1.65 -4.68 -1.47
N ARG A 19 0.62 -4.30 -2.24
CA ARG A 19 -0.78 -4.49 -1.85
C ARG A 19 -1.15 -5.96 -1.71
N ASP A 20 -0.67 -6.82 -2.61
CA ASP A 20 -0.93 -8.25 -2.51
C ASP A 20 -0.22 -8.88 -1.30
N ASN A 21 1.04 -8.51 -1.05
CA ASN A 21 1.78 -8.91 0.14
C ASN A 21 1.07 -8.50 1.43
N PHE A 22 0.59 -7.26 1.54
CA PHE A 22 -0.19 -6.82 2.71
C PHE A 22 -1.49 -7.60 2.87
N ARG A 23 -2.18 -7.92 1.78
CA ARG A 23 -3.41 -8.73 1.82
C ARG A 23 -3.11 -10.15 2.28
N PHE A 24 -2.03 -10.77 1.79
CA PHE A 24 -1.57 -12.08 2.22
C PHE A 24 -1.23 -12.07 3.72
N LEU A 25 -0.46 -11.08 4.18
CA LEU A 25 -0.12 -10.89 5.58
C LEU A 25 -1.37 -10.73 6.45
N ALA A 26 -2.31 -9.86 6.07
CA ALA A 26 -3.54 -9.65 6.81
C ALA A 26 -4.38 -10.94 6.93
N ASN A 27 -4.49 -11.71 5.85
CA ASN A 27 -5.20 -13.00 5.88
C ASN A 27 -4.46 -14.02 6.76
N GLY A 28 -3.13 -14.07 6.65
CA GLY A 28 -2.27 -14.94 7.43
C GLY A 28 -2.33 -14.65 8.92
N PHE A 29 -2.23 -13.40 9.34
CA PHE A 29 -2.36 -13.01 10.75
C PHE A 29 -3.76 -13.30 11.30
N GLN A 30 -4.81 -13.06 10.51
CA GLN A 30 -6.18 -13.41 10.90
C GLN A 30 -6.37 -14.92 11.09
N ARG A 31 -5.67 -15.75 10.31
CA ARG A 31 -5.67 -17.21 10.50
C ARG A 31 -4.79 -17.62 11.68
N LEU A 32 -3.64 -16.97 11.85
CA LEU A 32 -2.68 -17.24 12.91
C LEU A 32 -3.29 -17.03 14.31
N ASP A 33 -4.12 -15.99 14.47
CA ASP A 33 -4.88 -15.73 15.70
C ASP A 33 -5.86 -16.86 16.06
N LYS A 34 -6.37 -17.57 15.05
CA LYS A 34 -7.30 -18.70 15.22
C LYS A 34 -6.59 -20.03 15.51
N ILE A 35 -5.28 -20.11 15.32
CA ILE A 35 -4.50 -21.34 15.57
C ILE A 35 -4.19 -21.43 17.06
N LYS A 36 -4.73 -22.46 17.73
CA LYS A 36 -4.46 -22.74 19.15
C LYS A 36 -3.18 -23.54 19.39
N ASP A 37 -2.69 -24.22 18.37
CA ASP A 37 -1.47 -25.03 18.46
C ASP A 37 -0.23 -24.14 18.30
N SER A 38 0.53 -23.95 19.38
CA SER A 38 1.68 -23.04 19.39
C SER A 38 2.79 -23.45 18.42
N ASN A 39 2.94 -24.74 18.12
CA ASN A 39 3.95 -25.22 17.15
C ASN A 39 3.57 -24.79 15.72
N ARG A 40 2.30 -24.98 15.33
CA ARG A 40 1.78 -24.55 14.02
C ARG A 40 1.70 -23.04 13.91
N GLN A 41 1.35 -22.36 15.01
CA GLN A 41 1.34 -20.90 15.08
C GLN A 41 2.74 -20.33 14.85
N SER A 42 3.76 -20.90 15.48
CA SER A 42 5.15 -20.43 15.35
C SER A 42 5.66 -20.61 13.91
N LYS A 43 5.36 -21.73 13.27
CA LYS A 43 5.70 -21.98 11.86
C LYS A 43 5.04 -20.97 10.92
N GLN A 44 3.75 -20.71 11.10
CA GLN A 44 3.04 -19.69 10.32
C GLN A 44 3.54 -18.26 10.61
N LEU A 45 3.96 -17.98 11.84
CA LEU A 45 4.54 -16.69 12.22
C LEU A 45 5.86 -16.45 11.49
N GLU A 46 6.72 -17.47 11.36
CA GLU A 46 7.96 -17.36 10.59
C GLU A 46 7.69 -17.09 9.10
N GLU A 47 6.73 -17.80 8.49
CA GLU A 47 6.34 -17.56 7.09
C GLU A 47 5.80 -16.14 6.88
N LEU A 48 4.98 -15.64 7.81
CA LEU A 48 4.47 -14.27 7.75
C LEU A 48 5.57 -13.24 7.99
N LYS A 49 6.51 -13.52 8.90
CA LYS A 49 7.63 -12.63 9.18
C LYS A 49 8.56 -12.51 7.97
N ASP A 50 8.85 -13.60 7.28
CA ASP A 50 9.63 -13.60 6.05
C ASP A 50 8.95 -12.73 4.97
N LYS A 51 7.64 -12.91 4.80
CA LYS A 51 6.83 -12.08 3.89
C LYS A 51 6.78 -10.60 4.29
N MET A 52 6.81 -10.28 5.58
CA MET A 52 6.94 -8.89 6.05
C MET A 52 8.29 -8.26 5.69
N VAL A 53 9.38 -9.03 5.76
CA VAL A 53 10.72 -8.55 5.38
C VAL A 53 10.76 -8.27 3.88
N GLU A 54 10.18 -9.16 3.07
CA GLU A 54 10.03 -8.97 1.62
C GLU A 54 9.18 -7.73 1.28
N CYS A 55 8.03 -7.57 1.93
CA CYS A 55 7.18 -6.39 1.77
C CYS A 55 7.92 -5.10 2.16
N LYS A 56 8.72 -5.11 3.23
CA LYS A 56 9.54 -3.96 3.64
C LYS A 56 10.64 -3.62 2.63
N ARG A 57 11.16 -4.62 1.91
CA ARG A 57 12.12 -4.42 0.82
C ARG A 57 11.45 -3.77 -0.38
N LEU A 58 10.28 -4.26 -0.79
CA LEU A 58 9.49 -3.69 -1.87
C LEU A 58 9.07 -2.24 -1.58
N ILE A 59 8.66 -1.92 -0.34
CA ILE A 59 8.34 -0.53 0.04
C ILE A 59 9.55 0.40 -0.07
N LYS A 60 10.76 -0.07 0.27
CA LYS A 60 11.98 0.73 0.09
C LYS A 60 12.34 0.93 -1.39
N GLU A 61 12.09 -0.08 -2.22
CA GLU A 61 12.30 -0.01 -3.67
C GLU A 61 11.31 0.97 -4.28
N PHE A 62 10.04 0.91 -3.88
CA PHE A 62 9.00 1.88 -4.21
C PHE A 62 9.38 3.31 -3.80
N ASP A 63 9.80 3.55 -2.55
CA ASP A 63 10.20 4.88 -2.07
C ASP A 63 11.41 5.42 -2.85
N ARG A 64 12.36 4.54 -3.22
CA ARG A 64 13.52 4.91 -4.02
C ARG A 64 13.12 5.26 -5.45
N GLU A 65 12.24 4.49 -6.07
CA GLU A 65 11.81 4.71 -7.45
C GLU A 65 10.95 5.98 -7.57
N ILE A 66 10.06 6.22 -6.60
CA ILE A 66 9.32 7.49 -6.48
C ILE A 66 10.29 8.66 -6.31
N LYS A 67 11.33 8.55 -5.46
CA LYS A 67 12.33 9.62 -5.29
C LYS A 67 13.19 9.85 -6.53
N ASP A 68 13.51 8.80 -7.28
CA ASP A 68 14.27 8.92 -8.54
C ASP A 68 13.41 9.60 -9.62
N GLU A 69 12.10 9.31 -9.66
CA GLU A 69 11.13 10.02 -10.51
C GLU A 69 10.87 11.46 -10.04
N GLU A 70 10.74 11.73 -8.74
CA GLU A 70 10.58 13.09 -8.18
C GLU A 70 11.84 13.94 -8.35
N GLY A 71 13.04 13.35 -8.26
CA GLY A 71 14.31 14.02 -8.52
C GLY A 71 14.47 14.50 -9.97
N LYS A 72 13.64 13.99 -10.89
CA LYS A 72 13.59 14.38 -12.31
C LYS A 72 12.39 15.25 -12.70
N ASN A 73 11.40 15.45 -11.83
CA ASN A 73 10.11 16.01 -12.22
C ASN A 73 9.77 17.35 -11.50
N PRO A 74 9.26 18.39 -12.21
CA PRO A 74 9.13 19.75 -11.70
C PRO A 74 8.09 19.92 -10.57
N PRO A 75 8.20 21.00 -9.76
CA PRO A 75 7.40 21.26 -8.54
C PRO A 75 5.88 21.30 -8.73
N GLU A 76 5.42 21.40 -9.97
CA GLU A 76 4.00 21.41 -10.34
C GLU A 76 3.30 20.07 -10.03
N VAL A 77 4.04 18.96 -10.03
CA VAL A 77 3.50 17.62 -9.76
C VAL A 77 3.42 17.34 -8.26
N ASN A 78 4.36 17.86 -7.47
CA ASN A 78 4.31 17.78 -6.00
C ASN A 78 3.09 18.52 -5.43
N LYS A 79 2.71 19.66 -6.00
CA LYS A 79 1.50 20.41 -5.59
C LYS A 79 0.23 19.61 -5.86
N GLN A 80 0.16 18.88 -6.97
CA GLN A 80 -1.00 18.06 -7.34
C GLN A 80 -1.11 16.80 -6.50
N LEU A 81 0.01 16.16 -6.17
CA LEU A 81 0.06 15.04 -5.22
C LEU A 81 -0.50 15.44 -3.85
N ASN A 82 -0.13 16.61 -3.35
CA ASN A 82 -0.63 17.08 -2.07
C ASN A 82 -2.13 17.40 -2.10
N ASP A 83 -2.63 17.95 -3.21
CA ASP A 83 -4.05 18.27 -3.43
C ASP A 83 -4.91 17.00 -3.56
N GLU A 84 -4.44 16.00 -4.34
CA GLU A 84 -5.15 14.74 -4.55
C GLU A 84 -5.14 13.86 -3.29
N LYS A 85 -4.03 13.83 -2.55
CA LYS A 85 -3.99 13.22 -1.21
C LYS A 85 -5.03 13.86 -0.28
N GLN A 86 -5.16 15.19 -0.29
CA GLN A 86 -6.16 15.88 0.52
C GLN A 86 -7.59 15.54 0.09
N SER A 87 -7.83 15.47 -1.22
CA SER A 87 -9.13 15.10 -1.79
C SER A 87 -9.52 13.66 -1.45
N MET A 88 -8.57 12.71 -1.44
CA MET A 88 -8.83 11.33 -0.98
C MET A 88 -9.18 11.26 0.50
N ILE A 89 -8.55 12.09 1.34
CA ILE A 89 -8.88 12.21 2.77
C ILE A 89 -10.29 12.79 2.95
N GLU A 90 -10.66 13.81 2.18
CA GLU A 90 -11.98 14.46 2.22
C GLU A 90 -13.11 13.57 1.67
N CYS A 91 -12.81 12.80 0.62
CA CYS A 91 -13.75 11.88 -0.02
C CYS A 91 -14.03 10.63 0.84
N ALA A 92 -13.05 10.19 1.64
CA ALA A 92 -13.24 9.16 2.65
C ALA A 92 -14.25 9.59 3.75
N GLY A 93 -14.36 10.88 4.06
CA GLY A 93 -15.36 11.42 4.99
C GLY A 93 -16.79 11.51 4.41
N SER A 94 -16.91 11.76 3.10
CA SER A 94 -18.21 12.03 2.46
C SER A 94 -19.00 10.77 2.08
N LYS A 95 -18.34 9.62 1.90
CA LYS A 95 -19.04 8.34 1.62
C LYS A 95 -19.72 7.72 2.85
N ALA A 96 -19.48 8.23 4.05
CA ALA A 96 -20.16 7.77 5.28
C ALA A 96 -21.60 8.32 5.46
N ARG A 97 -22.05 9.31 4.64
CA ARG A 97 -23.41 9.90 4.76
C ARG A 97 -24.46 9.37 3.77
N GLN A 98 -24.08 8.66 2.70
CA GLN A 98 -25.05 8.20 1.68
C GLN A 98 -25.63 6.80 1.92
N GLY A 99 -25.24 6.13 3.03
CA GLY A 99 -25.76 4.80 3.40
C GLY A 99 -26.91 4.79 4.42
N ALA A 100 -27.45 5.95 4.83
CA ALA A 100 -28.50 6.04 5.85
C ALA A 100 -29.89 6.43 5.30
N ALA A 101 -30.09 6.38 3.98
CA ALA A 101 -31.39 6.69 3.37
C ALA A 101 -31.67 5.71 2.23
N ARG A 102 -32.07 4.48 2.58
CA ARG A 102 -32.98 3.63 1.80
C ARG A 102 -33.42 2.43 2.62
#